data_AF-A0A2X2L7A6-F1
#
_entry.id   AF-A0A2X2L7A6-F1
#
_cell.length_a   1.000
_cell.length_b   1.000
_cell.length_c   1.000
_cell.angle_alpha   90.00
_cell.angle_beta   90.00
_cell.angle_gamma   90.00
#
_symmetry.space_group_name_H-M   'P 1'
#
loop_
_entity.id
_entity.type
_entity.pdbx_description
1 polymer ?
#
loop_
_entity_poly.entity_id
_entity_poly.type
_entity_poly.pdbx_seq_one_letter_code
_entity_poly.pdbx_strand_id
1 'polypeptide(L)' 'MEGWGLTSDGKNLFMSNGSDYIYTLNPNDFSKVDYIRAATNTAMVDQINEMEWVKRENLCKFLYGGCHWTNRP' A
#
# COMPACT_ATOMS: atom_id res chain seq x y z
N MET A 1 16.66 2.98 11.64
CA MET A 1 16.22 2.48 10.33
C MET A 1 14.73 2.26 10.46
N GLU A 2 13.91 3.17 9.94
CA GLU A 2 12.45 3.04 10.02
C GLU A 2 12.00 1.96 9.02
N GLY A 3 11.19 1.01 9.50
CA GLY A 3 10.83 -0.19 8.75
C GLY A 3 9.82 0.12 7.65
N TRP A 4 10.31 0.34 6.44
CA TRP A 4 9.48 0.52 5.25
C TRP A 4 8.73 -0.77 4.91
N GLY A 5 7.42 -0.68 4.70
CA GLY A 5 6.59 -1.81 4.28
C GLY A 5 6.75 -2.12 2.80
N LEU A 6 7.01 -3.39 2.50
CA LEU A 6 7.00 -3.93 1.15
C LEU A 6 6.06 -5.11 1.10
N THR A 7 5.15 -5.13 0.12
CA THR A 7 4.24 -6.26 -0.11
C THR A 7 4.01 -6.49 -1.59
N SER A 8 3.32 -7.57 -1.96
CA SER A 8 3.03 -7.92 -3.34
C SER A 8 1.66 -8.60 -3.48
N ASP A 9 1.02 -8.37 -4.62
CA ASP A 9 -0.18 -9.11 -5.05
C ASP A 9 0.16 -10.37 -5.89
N GLY A 10 1.46 -10.68 -6.06
CA GLY A 10 1.98 -11.73 -6.93
C GLY A 10 2.25 -11.28 -8.37
N LYS A 11 1.91 -10.04 -8.75
CA LYS A 11 2.16 -9.46 -10.08
C LYS A 11 2.97 -8.15 -9.99
N ASN A 12 2.68 -7.34 -8.99
CA ASN A 12 3.27 -6.03 -8.73
C ASN A 12 3.86 -6.00 -7.32
N LEU A 13 4.80 -5.09 -7.12
CA LEU A 13 5.35 -4.79 -5.80
C LEU A 13 4.74 -3.47 -5.30
N PHE A 14 4.49 -3.39 -4.00
CA PHE A 14 3.95 -2.21 -3.35
C PHE A 14 4.84 -1.79 -2.20
N MET A 15 5.23 -0.53 -2.17
CA MET A 15 6.16 0.02 -1.20
C MET A 15 5.58 1.25 -0.51
N SER A 16 5.67 1.25 0.82
CA SER A 16 5.47 2.45 1.64
C SER A 16 6.83 2.96 2.14
N ASN A 17 6.95 4.27 2.30
CA ASN A 17 8.12 4.94 2.87
C ASN A 17 7.78 5.77 4.13
N GLY A 18 6.66 5.49 4.79
CA GLY A 18 6.17 6.24 5.95
C GLY A 18 5.38 7.51 5.60
N SER A 19 5.27 7.86 4.32
CA SER A 19 4.30 8.86 3.87
C SER A 19 2.90 8.24 3.68
N ASP A 20 1.96 9.04 3.21
CA ASP A 20 0.63 8.58 2.80
C ASP A 20 0.62 7.96 1.39
N TYR A 21 1.77 7.92 0.71
CA TYR A 21 1.91 7.29 -0.60
C TYR A 21 2.27 5.82 -0.49
N ILE A 22 1.55 4.99 -1.25
CA ILE A 22 1.91 3.61 -1.54
C ILE A 22 2.29 3.55 -3.01
N TYR A 23 3.56 3.26 -3.29
CA TYR A 23 4.09 3.19 -4.63
C TYR A 23 3.94 1.79 -5.20
N THR A 24 3.48 1.69 -6.44
CA THR A 24 3.60 0.47 -7.23
C THR A 24 4.97 0.47 -7.88
N LEU A 25 5.73 -0.60 -7.67
CA LEU A 25 7.04 -0.81 -8.26
C LEU A 25 6.99 -1.91 -9.32
N ASN A 26 7.75 -1.72 -10.39
CA ASN A 26 7.99 -2.77 -11.38
C ASN A 26 8.86 -3.86 -10.72
N PRO A 27 8.44 -5.14 -10.75
CA PRO A 27 9.16 -6.22 -10.08
C PRO A 27 10.55 -6.50 -10.68
N ASN A 28 10.81 -6.06 -11.92
CA ASN A 28 12.07 -6.37 -12.61
C ASN A 28 13.20 -5.39 -12.25
N ASP A 29 12.87 -4.11 -12.08
CA ASP A 29 13.86 -3.04 -11.89
C ASP A 29 13.58 -2.14 -10.67
N PHE A 30 12.49 -2.39 -9.93
CA PHE A 30 12.04 -1.63 -8.77
C PHE A 30 11.75 -0.14 -9.06
N SER A 31 11.59 0.22 -10.34
CA SER A 31 11.18 1.56 -10.73
C SER A 31 9.75 1.84 -10.26
N LYS A 32 9.49 3.07 -9.82
CA LYS A 32 8.14 3.52 -9.44
C LYS A 32 7.30 3.71 -10.70
N VAL A 33 6.25 2.92 -10.83
CA VAL A 33 5.38 2.92 -12.01
C VAL A 33 4.09 3.70 -11.77
N ASP A 34 3.57 3.64 -10.56
CA ASP A 34 2.36 4.33 -10.16
C ASP A 34 2.34 4.56 -8.63
N TYR A 35 1.33 5.27 -8.13
CA TYR A 35 1.09 5.43 -6.70
C TYR A 35 -0.40 5.58 -6.38
N ILE A 36 -0.76 5.13 -5.18
CA ILE A 36 -2.02 5.48 -4.53
C ILE A 36 -1.73 6.25 -3.24
N ARG A 37 -2.74 6.99 -2.76
CA ARG A 37 -2.68 7.65 -1.45
C ARG A 37 -3.62 6.97 -0.48
N ALA A 38 -3.14 6.68 0.71
CA ALA A 38 -3.94 6.13 1.79
C ALA A 38 -4.78 7.24 2.44
N ALA A 39 -6.08 7.02 2.49
CA ALA A 39 -7.03 7.94 3.08
C ALA A 39 -8.19 7.18 3.72
N THR A 40 -8.61 7.64 4.88
CA THR A 40 -9.90 7.29 5.49
C THR A 40 -10.99 8.19 4.91
N ASN A 41 -12.25 7.92 5.27
CA ASN A 41 -13.37 8.77 4.86
C ASN A 41 -13.26 10.20 5.39
N THR A 42 -12.36 10.46 6.35
CA THR A 42 -12.26 11.74 7.06
C THR A 42 -10.87 12.38 7.00
N ALA A 43 -9.81 11.64 6.66
CA ALA A 43 -8.43 12.15 6.65
C ALA A 43 -7.46 11.29 5.82
N MET A 44 -6.39 11.91 5.32
CA MET A 44 -5.22 11.18 4.81
C MET A 44 -4.52 10.45 5.95
N VAL A 45 -3.86 9.34 5.64
CA VAL A 45 -3.13 8.57 6.65
C VAL A 45 -1.66 8.47 6.27
N ASP A 46 -0.83 9.02 7.14
CA ASP A 46 0.62 8.97 7.08
C ASP A 46 1.18 7.88 8.01
N GLN A 47 2.50 7.77 8.10
CA GLN A 47 3.22 6.83 8.97
C GLN A 47 2.89 5.36 8.71
N ILE A 48 2.70 5.01 7.43
CA ILE A 48 2.46 3.64 7.01
C ILE A 48 3.80 2.88 7.03
N ASN A 49 4.04 2.07 8.05
CA ASN A 49 5.13 1.10 8.11
C ASN A 49 4.73 -0.25 7.47
N GLU A 50 4.21 -1.21 8.24
CA GLU A 50 3.96 -2.59 7.79
C GLU A 50 2.68 -2.75 6.96
N MET A 51 2.80 -3.36 5.78
CA MET A 51 1.66 -3.59 4.89
C MET A 51 1.52 -5.06 4.54
N GLU A 52 0.28 -5.53 4.54
CA GLU A 52 -0.08 -6.84 3.98
C GLU A 52 -1.11 -6.66 2.86
N TRP A 53 -0.85 -7.28 1.70
CA TRP A 53 -1.83 -7.39 0.63
C TRP A 53 -2.80 -8.54 0.91
N VAL A 54 -4.08 -8.21 1.09
CA VAL A 54 -5.14 -9.21 1.28
C VAL A 54 -6.14 -9.14 0.13
N LYS A 55 -6.23 -10.25 -0.62
CA LYS A 55 -7.25 -10.46 -1.66
C LYS A 55 -8.47 -11.16 -1.05
N ARG A 56 -9.62 -10.47 -1.01
CA ARG A 56 -10.94 -11.06 -0.74
C ARG A 56 -11.79 -11.01 -2.00
N GLU A 57 -12.86 -11.81 -2.05
CA GLU A 57 -13.65 -12.14 -3.26
C GLU A 57 -13.99 -10.96 -4.18
N ASN A 58 -14.07 -9.72 -3.67
CA ASN A 58 -14.22 -8.50 -4.50
C ASN A 58 -13.42 -7.28 -4.01
N LEU A 59 -12.45 -7.45 -3.11
CA LEU A 59 -11.70 -6.34 -2.50
C LEU A 59 -10.23 -6.71 -2.34
N CYS A 60 -9.36 -5.86 -2.86
CA CYS A 60 -7.95 -5.88 -2.52
C CYS A 60 -7.67 -4.76 -1.53
N LYS A 61 -6.97 -5.07 -0.43
CA LYS A 61 -6.70 -4.12 0.65
C LYS A 61 -5.26 -4.25 1.10
N PHE A 62 -4.64 -3.11 1.39
CA PHE A 62 -3.50 -3.07 2.29
C PHE A 62 -4.04 -3.12 3.74
N LEU A 63 -3.40 -3.85 4.64
CA LEU A 63 -3.71 -3.79 6.08
C LEU A 63 -2.57 -3.08 6.80
N TYR A 64 -2.92 -2.08 7.62
CA TYR A 64 -2.01 -1.39 8.54
C TYR A 64 -2.64 -1.39 9.93
N GLY A 65 -2.12 -2.15 10.90
CA GLY A 65 -2.45 -2.04 12.33
C GLY A 65 -3.92 -1.78 12.71
N GLY A 66 -4.91 -2.39 12.02
CA GLY A 66 -6.35 -2.22 12.28
C GLY A 66 -7.13 -1.31 11.31
N CYS A 67 -6.48 -0.65 10.36
CA CYS A 67 -7.14 0.16 9.33
C CYS A 67 -7.40 -0.63 8.04
N HIS A 68 -8.65 -0.56 7.56
CA HIS A 68 -9.09 -1.18 6.31
C HIS A 68 -9.04 -0.15 5.17
N TRP A 69 -8.11 -0.30 4.22
CA TRP A 69 -8.10 0.52 2.99
C TRP A 69 -9.09 -0.06 1.96
N THR A 70 -9.78 0.80 1.20
CA THR A 70 -10.70 0.37 0.13
C THR A 70 -10.23 0.89 -1.22
N ASN A 71 -10.50 0.12 -2.27
CA ASN A 71 -10.29 0.53 -3.66
C ASN A 71 -11.01 1.87 -3.90
N ARG A 72 -10.34 2.80 -4.58
CA ARG A 72 -11.04 3.92 -5.23
C ARG A 72 -12.13 3.35 -6.15
N PRO A 73 -13.28 4.05 -6.30
CA PRO A 73 -14.28 3.69 -7.29
C PRO A 73 -13.67 3.65 -8.70
#